data_AF-F9WHS0-F1
#
_entry.id   AF-F9WHS0-F1
#
_cell.length_a   1.000
_cell.length_b   1.000
_cell.length_c   1.000
_cell.angle_alpha   90.00
_cell.angle_beta   90.00
_cell.angle_gamma   90.00
#
_symmetry.space_group_name_H-M   'P 1'
#
loop_
_entity.id
_entity.type
_entity.pdbx_description
1 polymer ?
#
loop_
_entity_poly.entity_id
_entity_poly.type
_entity_poly.pdbx_seq_one_letter_code
_entity_poly.pdbx_strand_id
1 'polypeptide(L)'
;MVIDLLGPSLEDLFSFCGRRLSLKTTLMLAEQMIARIEFVHSKSIIHRDIKPDNFLMGTGKKGHHVYIIDFGLAKKFRDSRTHQHIPYKEGKSLTGTARYCSINTHIGIEQSRRDDLEGIGYILMYFLRGSLPWQGLKAHTKQERYRRLAKIATFLQSFLTPGVDTCLSSSSEKVVFLLCSSLFSFMI
;
A
#
# COMPACT_ATOMS: atom_id res chain seq x y z
N MET A 1 6.14 21.74 -14.56
CA MET A 1 6.85 21.26 -13.35
C MET A 1 8.09 20.54 -13.84
N VAL A 2 9.29 20.96 -13.44
CA VAL A 2 10.56 20.26 -13.73
C VAL A 2 10.98 19.57 -12.43
N ILE A 3 11.29 18.28 -12.49
CA ILE A 3 11.68 17.45 -11.34
C ILE A 3 12.91 16.62 -11.69
N ASP A 4 13.61 16.14 -10.67
CA ASP A 4 14.78 15.28 -10.84
C ASP A 4 14.44 14.00 -11.60
N LEU A 5 15.35 13.59 -12.49
CA LEU A 5 15.24 12.32 -13.19
C LEU A 5 15.57 11.17 -12.22
N LEU A 6 14.61 10.28 -12.02
CA LEU A 6 14.75 9.06 -11.23
C LEU A 6 14.95 7.84 -12.14
N GLY A 7 15.29 6.71 -11.51
CA GLY A 7 15.39 5.40 -12.15
C GLY A 7 14.01 4.76 -12.36
N PRO A 8 13.99 3.46 -12.71
CA PRO A 8 12.74 2.73 -12.98
C PRO A 8 11.84 2.65 -11.74
N SER A 9 10.53 2.50 -11.98
CA SER A 9 9.56 2.25 -10.91
C SER A 9 9.72 0.84 -10.34
N LEU A 10 9.14 0.60 -9.17
CA LEU A 10 9.09 -0.75 -8.60
C LEU A 10 8.21 -1.69 -9.45
N GLU A 11 7.22 -1.21 -10.21
CA GLU A 11 6.47 -2.06 -11.16
C GLU A 11 7.34 -2.49 -12.35
N ASP A 12 8.18 -1.59 -12.87
CA ASP A 12 9.12 -1.90 -13.96
C ASP A 12 10.12 -2.96 -13.53
N LEU A 13 10.74 -2.76 -12.35
CA LEU A 13 11.69 -3.71 -11.77
C LEU A 13 11.03 -5.04 -11.42
N PHE A 14 9.81 -5.01 -10.90
CA PHE A 14 9.04 -6.21 -10.63
C PHE A 14 8.76 -7.01 -11.90
N SER A 15 8.39 -6.33 -12.99
CA SER A 15 8.19 -6.95 -14.30
C SER A 15 9.49 -7.53 -14.87
N PHE A 16 10.60 -6.79 -14.74
CA PHE A 16 11.94 -7.25 -15.13
C PHE A 16 12.37 -8.50 -14.36
N CYS A 17 12.03 -8.61 -13.07
CA CYS A 17 12.32 -9.78 -12.23
C CYS A 17 11.35 -10.95 -12.40
N GLY A 18 10.59 -11.03 -13.50
CA GLY A 18 9.65 -12.13 -13.74
C GLY A 18 8.43 -12.11 -12.81
N ARG A 19 8.05 -10.93 -12.33
CA ARG A 19 6.86 -10.68 -11.49
C ARG A 19 6.85 -11.47 -10.19
N ARG A 20 8.02 -11.66 -9.57
CA ARG A 20 8.13 -12.17 -8.19
C ARG A 20 9.43 -11.70 -7.57
N LEU A 21 9.36 -11.07 -6.40
CA LEU A 21 10.54 -10.67 -5.64
C LEU A 21 10.84 -11.66 -4.53
N SER A 22 12.12 -11.77 -4.17
CA SER A 22 12.53 -12.52 -2.99
C SER A 22 12.07 -11.83 -1.71
N LEU A 23 11.95 -12.59 -0.62
CA LEU A 23 11.62 -12.04 0.70
C LEU A 23 12.61 -10.95 1.10
N LYS A 24 13.91 -11.20 0.95
CA LYS A 24 14.97 -10.24 1.28
C LYS A 24 14.73 -8.89 0.57
N THR A 25 14.52 -8.92 -0.74
CA THR A 25 14.26 -7.69 -1.53
C THR A 25 12.99 -7.00 -1.07
N THR A 26 11.92 -7.77 -0.85
CA THR A 26 10.63 -7.24 -0.39
C THR A 26 10.76 -6.52 0.95
N LEU A 27 11.50 -7.09 1.92
CA LEU A 27 11.72 -6.48 3.23
C LEU A 27 12.58 -5.21 3.15
N MET A 28 13.63 -5.23 2.33
CA MET A 28 14.46 -4.03 2.09
C MET A 28 13.64 -2.89 1.45
N LEU A 29 12.71 -3.21 0.55
CA LEU A 29 11.79 -2.23 -0.03
C LEU A 29 10.77 -1.74 1.01
N ALA A 30 10.22 -2.65 1.82
CA ALA A 30 9.25 -2.32 2.87
C ALA A 30 9.79 -1.26 3.83
N GLU A 31 11.00 -1.47 4.35
CA GLU A 31 11.68 -0.53 5.25
C GLU A 31 11.73 0.89 4.66
N GLN A 32 12.18 1.02 3.41
CA GLN A 32 12.26 2.33 2.76
C GLN A 32 10.89 2.92 2.44
N MET A 33 9.94 2.13 1.93
CA MET A 33 8.59 2.59 1.58
C MET A 33 7.85 3.14 2.79
N ILE A 34 7.92 2.43 3.93
CA ILE A 34 7.33 2.86 5.20
C ILE A 34 7.97 4.17 5.65
N ALA A 35 9.30 4.27 5.64
CA ALA A 35 9.99 5.50 6.00
C ALA A 35 9.61 6.69 5.09
N ARG A 36 9.35 6.46 3.79
CA ARG A 36 8.85 7.53 2.89
C ARG A 36 7.46 7.98 3.28
N ILE A 37 6.54 7.05 3.56
CA ILE A 37 5.18 7.38 3.95
C ILE A 37 5.11 8.04 5.32
N GLU A 38 5.90 7.57 6.28
CA GLU A 38 6.06 8.22 7.58
C GLU A 38 6.53 9.67 7.41
N PHE A 39 7.54 9.91 6.55
CA PHE A 39 7.99 11.27 6.26
C PHE A 39 6.87 12.14 5.66
N VAL A 40 6.12 11.62 4.69
CA VAL A 40 4.97 12.33 4.10
C VAL A 40 3.92 12.67 5.17
N HIS A 41 3.59 11.70 6.04
CA HIS A 41 2.65 11.87 7.15
C HIS A 41 3.15 12.89 8.18
N SER A 42 4.46 12.96 8.43
CA SER A 42 5.07 13.96 9.31
C SER A 42 4.79 15.39 8.83
N LYS A 43 4.66 15.59 7.51
CA LYS A 43 4.27 16.86 6.88
C LYS A 43 2.76 17.10 6.85
N SER A 44 1.99 16.32 7.62
CA SER A 44 0.52 16.42 7.75
C SER A 44 -0.24 16.09 6.45
N ILE A 45 0.37 15.32 5.56
CA ILE A 45 -0.16 14.91 4.25
C ILE A 45 -0.35 13.40 4.23
N ILE A 46 -1.40 12.92 3.57
CA ILE A 46 -1.58 11.52 3.14
C ILE A 46 -1.45 11.46 1.61
N HIS A 47 -0.90 10.36 1.10
CA HIS A 47 -0.58 10.21 -0.32
C HIS A 47 -1.81 9.83 -1.15
N ARG A 48 -2.61 8.86 -0.68
CA ARG A 48 -3.86 8.36 -1.27
C ARG A 48 -3.77 7.61 -2.61
N ASP A 49 -2.59 7.51 -3.21
CA ASP A 49 -2.34 6.66 -4.40
C ASP A 49 -1.08 5.80 -4.23
N ILE A 50 -1.12 4.90 -3.25
CA ILE A 50 -0.05 3.94 -2.98
C ILE A 50 -0.10 2.82 -4.01
N LYS A 51 0.89 2.76 -4.89
CA LYS A 51 1.05 1.73 -5.93
C LYS A 51 2.53 1.60 -6.33
N PRO A 52 2.98 0.44 -6.85
CA PRO A 52 4.39 0.23 -7.21
C PRO A 52 4.93 1.25 -8.22
N ASP A 53 4.08 1.74 -9.13
CA ASP A 53 4.43 2.76 -10.14
C ASP A 53 4.88 4.10 -9.52
N ASN A 54 4.38 4.43 -8.32
CA ASN A 54 4.70 5.69 -7.63
C ASN A 54 5.92 5.58 -6.72
N PHE A 55 6.57 4.40 -6.67
CA PHE A 55 7.85 4.21 -6.00
C PHE A 55 8.95 3.97 -7.02
N LEU A 56 9.95 4.84 -7.06
CA LEU A 56 11.03 4.78 -8.04
C LEU A 56 12.37 4.59 -7.35
N MET A 57 13.28 3.86 -7.99
CA MET A 57 14.68 3.83 -7.56
C MET A 57 15.36 5.14 -7.94
N GLY A 58 16.37 5.55 -7.17
CA GLY A 58 17.25 6.65 -7.57
C GLY A 58 18.16 6.27 -8.75
N THR A 59 19.02 7.21 -9.13
CA THR A 59 20.04 7.02 -10.17
C THR A 59 21.46 7.17 -9.60
N GLY A 60 22.46 6.65 -10.30
CA GLY A 60 23.88 6.76 -9.93
C GLY A 60 24.16 6.31 -8.49
N LYS A 61 24.82 7.16 -7.69
CA LYS A 61 25.15 6.87 -6.28
C LYS A 61 23.92 6.65 -5.39
N LYS A 62 22.75 7.17 -5.77
CA LYS A 62 21.48 7.00 -5.05
C LYS A 62 20.64 5.86 -5.61
N GLY A 63 21.20 4.99 -6.46
CA GLY A 63 20.47 3.88 -7.08
C GLY A 63 19.81 2.89 -6.13
N HIS A 64 20.26 2.83 -4.88
CA HIS A 64 19.70 1.97 -3.83
C HIS A 64 18.59 2.67 -3.00
N HIS A 65 18.32 3.95 -3.24
CA HIS A 65 17.28 4.70 -2.54
C HIS A 65 15.94 4.56 -3.28
N VAL A 66 14.89 4.23 -2.53
CA VAL A 66 13.50 4.32 -2.99
C VAL A 66 13.00 5.75 -2.79
N TYR A 67 12.32 6.29 -3.79
CA TYR A 67 11.63 7.59 -3.78
C TYR A 67 10.14 7.37 -3.93
N ILE A 68 9.33 8.29 -3.41
CA ILE A 68 7.90 8.36 -3.66
C ILE A 68 7.60 9.58 -4.53
N ILE A 69 6.74 9.40 -5.54
CA ILE A 69 6.34 10.43 -6.50
C ILE A 69 4.82 10.52 -6.62
N ASP A 70 4.36 11.50 -7.41
CA ASP A 70 2.95 11.71 -7.75
C ASP A 70 2.03 12.03 -6.56
N PHE A 71 2.18 13.26 -6.06
CA PHE A 71 1.30 13.83 -5.04
C PHE A 71 0.01 14.43 -5.63
N GLY A 72 -0.37 14.09 -6.88
CA GLY A 72 -1.55 14.65 -7.54
C GLY A 72 -2.87 14.33 -6.81
N LEU A 73 -2.90 13.22 -6.08
CA LEU A 73 -4.02 12.81 -5.22
C LEU A 73 -3.76 13.07 -3.73
N ALA A 74 -2.64 13.67 -3.34
CA ALA A 74 -2.33 13.89 -1.94
C ALA A 74 -3.30 14.88 -1.26
N LYS A 75 -3.43 14.77 0.07
CA LYS A 75 -4.34 15.62 0.86
C LYS A 75 -3.83 15.85 2.26
N LYS A 76 -4.10 17.03 2.84
CA LYS A 76 -3.86 17.28 4.27
C LYS A 76 -4.85 16.50 5.13
N PHE A 77 -4.34 15.70 6.06
CA PHE A 77 -5.18 14.91 7.00
C PHE A 77 -5.28 15.54 8.38
N ARG A 78 -4.44 16.54 8.68
CA ARG A 78 -4.51 17.32 9.91
C ARG A 78 -4.03 18.75 9.65
N ASP A 79 -4.42 19.66 10.53
CA ASP A 79 -3.85 21.01 10.55
C ASP A 79 -2.35 20.95 10.87
N SER A 80 -1.54 21.74 10.16
CA SER A 80 -0.07 21.68 10.30
C SER A 80 0.43 22.31 11.61
N ARG A 81 -0.37 23.16 12.26
CA ARG A 81 0.00 23.86 13.49
C ARG A 81 -0.65 23.22 14.72
N THR A 82 -1.95 22.96 14.69
CA THR A 82 -2.69 22.40 15.83
C THR A 82 -2.67 20.88 15.85
N HIS A 83 -2.26 20.24 14.75
CA HIS A 83 -2.36 18.81 14.54
C HIS A 83 -3.79 18.24 14.67
N GLN A 84 -4.81 19.12 14.62
CA GLN A 84 -6.20 18.70 14.63
C GLN A 84 -6.49 17.86 13.39
N HIS A 85 -6.86 16.61 13.60
CA HIS A 85 -7.17 15.66 12.53
C HIS A 85 -8.47 16.03 11.80
N ILE A 86 -8.55 15.72 10.51
CA ILE A 86 -9.79 15.86 9.74
C ILE A 86 -10.90 15.00 10.36
N PRO A 87 -12.17 15.46 10.31
CA PRO A 87 -13.27 14.66 10.82
C PRO A 87 -13.49 13.43 9.94
N TYR A 88 -14.04 12.38 10.54
CA TYR A 88 -14.52 11.21 9.82
C TYR A 88 -15.64 11.61 8.84
N LYS A 89 -15.61 11.06 7.62
CA LYS A 89 -16.64 11.26 6.60
C LYS A 89 -16.84 9.99 5.79
N GLU A 90 -18.08 9.76 5.38
CA GLU A 90 -18.50 8.69 4.47
C GLU A 90 -18.96 9.26 3.12
N GLY A 91 -19.39 8.39 2.21
CA GLY A 91 -19.93 8.79 0.91
C GLY A 91 -18.88 9.33 -0.07
N LYS A 92 -17.58 9.06 0.18
CA LYS A 92 -16.50 9.43 -0.74
C LYS A 92 -16.50 8.54 -1.97
N SER A 93 -16.20 9.14 -3.12
CA SER A 93 -15.87 8.39 -4.32
C SER A 93 -14.53 7.67 -4.15
N LEU A 94 -14.42 6.50 -4.77
CA LEU A 94 -13.17 5.76 -4.84
C LEU A 94 -12.08 6.67 -5.45
N THR A 95 -11.02 6.91 -4.69
CA THR A 95 -9.87 7.73 -5.12
C THR A 95 -8.61 6.87 -5.03
N GLY A 96 -7.74 6.98 -6.03
CA GLY A 96 -6.52 6.17 -6.15
C GLY A 96 -6.73 4.83 -6.86
N THR A 97 -5.70 4.01 -6.88
CA THR A 97 -5.68 2.75 -7.62
C THR A 97 -6.45 1.63 -6.90
N ALA A 98 -7.56 1.19 -7.50
CA ALA A 98 -8.52 0.25 -6.88
C ALA A 98 -7.93 -1.11 -6.45
N ARG A 99 -6.75 -1.49 -6.97
CA ARG A 99 -6.05 -2.74 -6.63
C ARG A 99 -5.36 -2.67 -5.27
N TYR A 100 -4.88 -1.49 -4.89
CA TYR A 100 -4.02 -1.27 -3.72
C TYR A 100 -4.67 -0.36 -2.66
N CYS A 101 -5.83 0.23 -2.93
CA CYS A 101 -6.52 1.03 -1.91
C CYS A 101 -7.18 0.15 -0.83
N SER A 102 -7.33 0.75 0.35
CA SER A 102 -7.86 0.07 1.55
C SER A 102 -9.33 -0.36 1.42
N ILE A 103 -9.75 -1.27 2.30
CA ILE A 103 -11.17 -1.63 2.46
C ILE A 103 -12.02 -0.38 2.72
N ASN A 104 -11.55 0.51 3.61
CA ASN A 104 -12.22 1.78 3.94
C ASN A 104 -12.42 2.64 2.68
N THR A 105 -11.42 2.71 1.81
CA THR A 105 -11.49 3.46 0.56
C THR A 105 -12.56 2.88 -0.37
N HIS A 106 -12.66 1.55 -0.47
CA HIS A 106 -13.69 0.88 -1.29
C HIS A 106 -15.12 1.14 -0.79
N ILE A 107 -15.32 1.28 0.53
CA ILE A 107 -16.63 1.58 1.12
C ILE A 107 -16.92 3.08 1.26
N GLY A 108 -16.04 3.94 0.74
CA GLY A 108 -16.27 5.39 0.66
C GLY A 108 -16.01 6.15 1.96
N ILE A 109 -15.19 5.59 2.86
CA ILE A 109 -14.71 6.29 4.04
C ILE A 109 -13.54 7.21 3.64
N GLU A 110 -13.50 8.41 4.24
CA GLU A 110 -12.40 9.36 4.07
C GLU A 110 -11.07 8.75 4.52
N GLN A 111 -10.10 8.77 3.61
CA GLN A 111 -8.78 8.18 3.83
C GLN A 111 -8.01 8.96 4.93
N SER A 112 -7.22 8.22 5.70
CA SER A 112 -6.25 8.73 6.66
C SER A 112 -4.93 7.95 6.55
N ARG A 113 -4.02 8.14 7.51
CA ARG A 113 -2.67 7.52 7.51
C ARG A 113 -2.72 6.00 7.37
N ARG A 114 -3.69 5.35 8.00
CA ARG A 114 -3.86 3.89 7.98
C ARG A 114 -4.07 3.33 6.58
N ASP A 115 -4.71 4.10 5.70
CA ASP A 115 -5.07 3.65 4.36
C ASP A 115 -3.85 3.63 3.43
N ASP A 116 -2.88 4.55 3.62
CA ASP A 116 -1.60 4.50 2.91
C ASP A 116 -0.78 3.26 3.34
N LEU A 117 -0.76 2.94 4.63
CA LEU A 117 -0.02 1.79 5.17
C LEU A 117 -0.64 0.45 4.75
N GLU A 118 -1.98 0.35 4.75
CA GLU A 118 -2.70 -0.81 4.24
C GLU A 118 -2.35 -1.05 2.75
N GLY A 119 -2.26 0.03 1.96
CA GLY A 119 -1.83 -0.03 0.58
C GLY A 119 -0.39 -0.54 0.42
N ILE A 120 0.54 -0.14 1.28
CA ILE A 120 1.90 -0.72 1.30
C ILE A 120 1.82 -2.23 1.57
N GLY A 121 1.03 -2.65 2.56
CA GLY A 121 0.84 -4.07 2.86
C GLY A 121 0.40 -4.88 1.64
N TYR A 122 -0.55 -4.36 0.86
CA TYR A 122 -0.97 -4.99 -0.39
C TYR A 122 0.13 -5.04 -1.45
N ILE A 123 0.96 -4.00 -1.57
CA ILE A 123 2.12 -4.01 -2.47
C ILE A 123 3.14 -5.09 -2.06
N LEU A 124 3.45 -5.22 -0.78
CA LEU A 124 4.42 -6.22 -0.31
C LEU A 124 3.92 -7.65 -0.60
N MET A 125 2.63 -7.91 -0.37
CA MET A 125 2.03 -9.20 -0.73
C MET A 125 2.02 -9.43 -2.24
N TYR A 126 1.75 -8.39 -3.02
CA TYR A 126 1.83 -8.44 -4.48
C TYR A 126 3.24 -8.83 -4.98
N PHE A 127 4.29 -8.26 -4.39
CA PHE A 127 5.67 -8.60 -4.74
C PHE A 127 6.06 -10.04 -4.40
N LEU A 128 5.62 -10.57 -3.24
CA LEU A 128 5.93 -11.94 -2.82
C LEU A 128 5.19 -13.00 -3.64
N ARG A 129 3.91 -12.72 -3.95
CA ARG A 129 2.99 -13.70 -4.56
C ARG A 129 2.93 -13.62 -6.07
N GLY A 130 3.42 -12.52 -6.65
CA GLY A 130 3.28 -12.22 -8.07
C GLY A 130 1.94 -11.62 -8.48
N SER A 131 0.91 -11.89 -7.67
CA SER A 131 -0.44 -11.35 -7.85
C SER A 131 -1.24 -11.28 -6.55
N LEU A 132 -2.27 -10.44 -6.55
CA LEU A 132 -3.28 -10.35 -5.50
C LEU A 132 -4.55 -11.14 -5.89
N PRO A 133 -5.23 -11.82 -4.94
CA PRO A 133 -6.41 -12.65 -5.23
C PRO A 133 -7.59 -11.92 -5.88
N TRP A 134 -7.62 -10.60 -5.77
CA TRP A 134 -8.64 -9.72 -6.34
C TRP A 134 -8.23 -9.03 -7.65
N GLN A 135 -7.07 -9.36 -8.23
CA GLN A 135 -6.72 -8.90 -9.58
C GLN A 135 -7.70 -9.45 -10.63
N GLY A 136 -7.90 -8.68 -11.71
CA GLY A 136 -8.78 -9.06 -12.83
C GLY A 136 -10.28 -8.95 -12.54
N LEU A 137 -10.69 -8.78 -11.28
CA LEU A 137 -12.07 -8.42 -10.97
C LEU A 137 -12.32 -7.01 -11.50
N LYS A 138 -13.21 -6.84 -12.47
CA LYS A 138 -13.76 -5.51 -12.77
C LYS A 138 -14.67 -5.10 -11.61
N ALA A 139 -14.85 -3.80 -11.41
CA ALA A 139 -15.68 -3.25 -10.32
C ALA A 139 -16.60 -2.15 -10.83
N HIS A 140 -17.17 -2.38 -12.02
CA HIS A 140 -18.12 -1.47 -12.65
C HIS A 140 -19.47 -1.52 -11.95
N THR A 141 -19.85 -2.69 -11.40
CA THR A 141 -21.12 -2.87 -10.69
C THR A 141 -20.94 -2.90 -9.16
N LYS A 142 -22.01 -2.59 -8.43
CA LYS A 142 -22.06 -2.69 -6.96
C LYS A 142 -21.73 -4.12 -6.49
N GLN A 143 -22.24 -5.14 -7.19
CA GLN A 143 -22.00 -6.54 -6.86
C GLN A 143 -20.53 -6.94 -7.04
N GLU A 144 -19.89 -6.47 -8.11
CA GLU A 144 -18.46 -6.68 -8.33
C GLU A 144 -17.58 -6.02 -7.26
N ARG A 145 -17.94 -4.82 -6.82
CA ARG A 145 -17.27 -4.16 -5.67
C ARG A 145 -17.36 -5.01 -4.41
N TYR A 146 -18.54 -5.54 -4.08
CA TYR A 146 -18.70 -6.44 -2.93
C TYR A 146 -17.87 -7.72 -3.07
N ARG A 147 -17.82 -8.33 -4.26
CA ARG A 147 -16.97 -9.52 -4.48
C ARG A 147 -15.49 -9.22 -4.25
N ARG A 148 -15.01 -8.05 -4.68
CA ARG A 148 -13.64 -7.62 -4.42
C ARG A 148 -13.40 -7.43 -2.92
N LEU A 149 -14.27 -6.70 -2.23
CA LEU A 149 -14.20 -6.48 -0.79
C LEU A 149 -14.17 -7.80 -0.02
N ALA A 150 -15.04 -8.75 -0.38
CA ALA A 150 -15.07 -10.08 0.22
C ALA A 150 -13.72 -10.79 0.05
N LYS A 151 -13.11 -10.76 -1.15
CA LYS A 151 -11.78 -11.36 -1.36
C LYS A 151 -10.68 -10.69 -0.54
N ILE A 152 -10.70 -9.36 -0.42
CA ILE A 152 -9.73 -8.63 0.41
C ILE A 152 -9.91 -9.02 1.88
N ALA A 153 -11.15 -9.00 2.38
CA ALA A 153 -11.47 -9.36 3.76
C ALA A 153 -11.10 -10.82 4.08
N THR A 154 -11.46 -11.78 3.23
CA THR A 154 -11.07 -13.19 3.39
C THR A 154 -9.55 -13.35 3.39
N PHE A 155 -8.86 -12.63 2.51
CA PHE A 155 -7.40 -12.65 2.48
C PHE A 155 -6.80 -12.12 3.78
N LEU A 156 -7.21 -10.94 4.26
CA LEU A 156 -6.76 -10.40 5.54
C LEU A 156 -7.08 -11.32 6.72
N GLN A 157 -8.29 -11.89 6.75
CA GLN A 157 -8.73 -12.81 7.79
C GLN A 157 -7.85 -14.07 7.86
N SER A 158 -7.39 -14.57 6.71
CA SER A 158 -6.52 -15.77 6.65
C SER A 158 -5.19 -15.58 7.40
N PHE A 159 -4.77 -14.34 7.64
CA PHE A 159 -3.56 -14.04 8.42
C PHE A 159 -3.84 -13.81 9.91
N LEU A 160 -5.09 -13.48 10.27
CA LEU A 160 -5.50 -13.18 11.65
C LEU A 160 -5.97 -14.41 12.44
N THR A 161 -6.31 -15.50 11.77
CA THR A 161 -6.82 -16.72 12.42
C THR A 161 -5.67 -17.66 12.82
N PRO A 162 -5.45 -17.90 14.13
CA PRO A 162 -4.50 -18.91 14.58
C PRO A 162 -4.96 -20.31 14.15
N GLY A 163 -4.07 -21.10 13.54
CA GLY A 163 -4.33 -22.52 13.25
C GLY A 163 -5.10 -22.84 11.97
N VAL A 164 -5.32 -21.87 11.07
CA VAL A 164 -5.82 -22.17 9.72
C VAL A 164 -4.64 -22.54 8.82
N ASP A 165 -4.21 -23.80 8.90
CA ASP A 165 -3.25 -24.41 7.96
C ASP A 165 -3.91 -24.71 6.60
N THR A 166 -4.44 -23.69 5.93
CA THR A 166 -5.00 -23.85 4.57
C THR A 166 -3.92 -23.66 3.51
N CYS A 167 -2.91 -24.53 3.44
CA CYS A 167 -1.91 -24.54 2.36
C CYS A 167 -1.20 -23.17 2.05
N LEU A 168 -1.31 -22.19 2.95
CA LEU A 168 -0.95 -20.79 2.75
C LEU A 168 -0.16 -20.33 3.98
N SER A 169 1.16 -20.41 3.92
CA SER A 169 2.06 -19.33 4.33
C SER A 169 3.49 -19.82 4.41
N SER A 170 4.31 -19.46 3.42
CA SER A 170 5.75 -19.50 3.64
C SER A 170 6.09 -18.59 4.84
N SER A 171 7.11 -18.91 5.64
CA SER A 171 7.54 -18.09 6.80
C SER A 171 7.68 -16.60 6.45
N SER A 172 8.03 -16.32 5.20
CA SER A 172 8.06 -15.01 4.53
C SER A 172 6.77 -14.19 4.67
N GLU A 173 5.61 -14.80 4.43
CA GLU A 173 4.31 -14.11 4.44
C GLU A 173 3.88 -13.77 5.88
N LYS A 174 4.21 -14.62 6.85
CA LYS A 174 4.01 -14.36 8.28
C LYS A 174 4.85 -13.17 8.77
N VAL A 175 6.11 -13.05 8.31
CA VAL A 175 6.97 -11.91 8.66
C VAL A 175 6.42 -10.60 8.14
N VAL A 176 5.96 -10.56 6.88
CA VAL A 176 5.34 -9.36 6.31
C VAL A 176 4.02 -9.02 7.02
N PHE A 177 3.22 -10.02 7.37
CA PHE A 177 2.00 -9.79 8.13
C PHE A 177 2.26 -9.25 9.54
N LEU A 178 3.27 -9.77 10.24
CA LEU A 178 3.70 -9.25 11.55
C LEU A 178 4.25 -7.83 11.44
N LEU A 179 5.00 -7.49 10.38
CA LEU A 179 5.43 -6.13 10.10
C LEU A 179 4.22 -5.20 9.91
N CYS A 180 3.25 -5.58 9.08
CA CYS A 180 2.03 -4.80 8.91
C CYS A 180 1.27 -4.66 10.24
N SER A 181 1.07 -5.75 11.00
CA SER A 181 0.28 -5.77 12.24
C SER A 181 0.92 -4.98 13.38
N SER A 182 2.25 -5.03 13.50
CA SER A 182 3.00 -4.21 14.46
C SER A 182 2.92 -2.73 14.07
N LEU A 183 3.06 -2.38 12.78
CA LEU A 183 2.88 -1.01 12.30
C LEU A 183 1.44 -0.49 12.49
N PHE A 184 0.42 -1.35 12.36
CA PHE A 184 -0.98 -1.00 12.69
C PHE A 184 -1.17 -0.67 14.17
N SER A 185 -0.39 -1.25 15.08
CA SER A 185 -0.47 -0.93 16.52
C SER A 185 0.31 0.32 16.93
N PHE A 186 1.33 0.72 16.16
CA PHE A 186 2.19 1.87 16.50
C PHE A 186 1.77 3.20 15.85
N MET A 187 0.82 3.21 14.91
CA MET A 187 0.50 4.41 14.11
C MET A 187 -0.96 4.90 14.19
N ILE A 188 -1.79 4.30 15.06
CA ILE A 188 -3.10 4.83 15.47
C ILE A 188 -2.87 5.73 16.69
#